data_AF-A0A367IHT6-F1
#
_entry.id   AF-A0A367IHT6-F1
#
_cell.length_a   1.000
_cell.length_b   1.000
_cell.length_c   1.000
_cell.angle_alpha   90.00
_cell.angle_beta   90.00
_cell.angle_gamma   90.00
#
_symmetry.space_group_name_H-M   'P 1'
#
loop_
_entity.id
_entity.type
_entity.pdbx_description
1 polymer ?
#
loop_
_entity_poly.entity_id
_entity_poly.type
_entity_poly.pdbx_seq_one_letter_code
_entity_poly.pdbx_strand_id
1 'polypeptide(L)'
;MSHVGDCSLRWEEKIMEMDMNAMKAEIGGAFVVAWLVVGMGWGSLGAAVVMAAVWMAFSGAHVLPVITWMHMMTGDLADAEGNWMPNGMRLLAQIVGALLAILMMTEMGAIESTWDQVQPGFDAPDAWGAIMMVAAGAIFWTIHTRADSAWVTGFAVMALAGTMGMTYDVMAGDVVVATVSTTGAGEMASSIASSGHEVAAIAQAWIVDGLLCGLGALVAVKVDEMV
;
A
#
# COMPACT_ATOMS: atom_id res chain seq x y z
N MET A 1 31.37 23.40 -29.08
CA MET A 1 30.51 22.20 -28.95
C MET A 1 30.29 21.79 -27.48
N SER A 2 30.19 22.73 -26.53
CA SER A 2 30.04 22.42 -25.09
C SER A 2 28.64 22.63 -24.51
N HIS A 3 27.68 23.20 -25.26
CA HIS A 3 26.35 23.53 -24.74
C HIS A 3 25.33 22.38 -24.76
N VAL A 4 25.61 21.28 -25.47
CA VAL A 4 24.69 20.12 -25.54
C VAL A 4 24.89 19.19 -24.33
N GLY A 5 26.13 19.01 -23.88
CA GLY A 5 26.44 18.18 -22.70
C GLY A 5 25.91 18.76 -21.39
N ASP A 6 25.98 20.07 -21.21
CA ASP A 6 25.51 20.76 -20.00
C ASP A 6 23.98 20.73 -19.87
N CYS A 7 23.27 20.68 -21.01
CA CYS A 7 21.82 20.54 -21.03
C CYS A 7 21.40 19.11 -20.64
N SER A 8 22.06 18.07 -21.18
CA SER A 8 21.77 16.65 -20.86
C SER A 8 21.93 16.36 -19.38
N LEU A 9 23.05 16.78 -18.79
CA LEU A 9 23.34 16.54 -17.37
C LEU A 9 22.31 17.21 -16.45
N ARG A 10 21.87 18.42 -16.78
CA ARG A 10 20.83 19.14 -16.02
C ARG A 10 19.45 18.49 -16.14
N TRP A 11 19.16 17.79 -17.24
CA TRP A 11 17.92 17.04 -17.39
C TRP A 11 17.96 15.73 -16.60
N GLU A 12 19.07 15.00 -16.66
CA GLU A 12 19.30 13.77 -15.90
C GLU A 12 19.23 14.04 -14.38
N GLU A 13 19.85 15.13 -13.91
CA GLU A 13 19.79 15.54 -12.49
C GLU A 13 18.36 15.82 -12.03
N LYS A 14 17.56 16.54 -12.84
CA LYS A 14 16.16 16.83 -12.53
C LYS A 14 15.28 15.58 -12.49
N ILE A 15 15.50 14.63 -13.40
CA ILE A 15 14.77 13.35 -13.43
C ILE A 15 15.09 12.58 -12.16
N MET A 16 16.37 12.46 -11.82
CA MET A 16 16.81 11.76 -10.60
C MET A 16 16.27 12.40 -9.32
N GLU A 17 16.21 13.74 -9.27
CA GLU A 17 15.62 14.48 -8.15
C GLU A 17 14.12 14.20 -8.02
N MET A 18 13.40 14.14 -9.14
CA MET A 18 11.96 13.83 -9.15
C MET A 18 11.69 12.40 -8.65
N ASP A 19 12.46 11.42 -9.12
CA ASP A 19 12.37 10.02 -8.67
C ASP A 19 12.68 9.89 -7.18
N MET A 20 13.73 10.59 -6.72
CA MET A 20 14.10 10.63 -5.31
C MET A 20 12.99 11.25 -4.43
N ASN A 21 12.35 12.31 -4.91
CA ASN A 21 11.25 12.96 -4.21
C ASN A 21 10.01 12.06 -4.12
N ALA A 22 9.68 11.34 -5.20
CA ALA A 22 8.61 10.34 -5.20
C ALA A 22 8.89 9.24 -4.16
N MET A 23 10.11 8.69 -4.14
CA MET A 23 10.49 7.68 -3.14
C MET A 23 10.42 8.20 -1.70
N LYS A 24 10.88 9.42 -1.44
CA LYS A 24 10.77 10.04 -0.11
C LYS A 24 9.32 10.21 0.32
N ALA A 25 8.44 10.57 -0.61
CA ALA A 25 7.02 10.70 -0.34
C ALA A 25 6.36 9.34 -0.01
N GLU A 26 6.77 8.26 -0.68
CA GLU A 26 6.35 6.89 -0.31
C GLU A 26 6.82 6.48 1.09
N ILE A 27 8.10 6.70 1.41
CA ILE A 27 8.65 6.36 2.73
C ILE A 27 7.92 7.15 3.82
N GLY A 28 7.81 8.47 3.67
CA GLY A 28 7.18 9.35 4.66
C GLY A 28 5.69 9.07 4.81
N GLY A 29 4.98 8.89 3.70
CA GLY A 29 3.56 8.55 3.71
C GLY A 29 3.30 7.20 4.38
N ALA A 30 4.01 6.15 3.96
CA ALA A 30 3.86 4.81 4.54
C ALA A 30 4.20 4.76 6.03
N PHE A 31 5.20 5.53 6.47
CA PHE A 31 5.50 5.72 7.90
C PHE A 31 4.30 6.28 8.66
N VAL A 32 3.70 7.37 8.17
CA VAL A 32 2.55 8.01 8.83
C VAL A 32 1.34 7.07 8.83
N VAL A 33 1.09 6.33 7.75
CA VAL A 33 -0.02 5.36 7.70
C VAL A 33 0.23 4.22 8.70
N ALA A 34 1.40 3.61 8.70
CA ALA A 34 1.74 2.51 9.60
C ALA A 34 1.72 2.92 11.08
N TRP A 35 2.06 4.16 11.39
CA TRP A 35 2.04 4.66 12.77
C TRP A 35 0.67 5.18 13.21
N LEU A 36 0.11 6.15 12.48
CA LEU A 36 -1.06 6.88 12.93
C LEU A 36 -2.36 6.23 12.47
N VAL A 37 -2.47 5.83 11.21
CA VAL A 37 -3.73 5.30 10.65
C VAL A 37 -4.03 3.94 11.23
N VAL A 38 -3.04 3.05 11.20
CA VAL A 38 -3.15 1.74 11.86
C VAL A 38 -3.30 1.91 13.36
N GLY A 39 -2.51 2.77 14.01
CA GLY A 39 -2.58 3.01 15.45
C GLY A 39 -3.93 3.56 15.94
N MET A 40 -4.65 4.29 15.08
CA MET A 40 -6.01 4.77 15.34
C MET A 40 -7.10 3.75 14.93
N GLY A 41 -6.73 2.65 14.28
CA GLY A 41 -7.62 1.61 13.80
C GLY A 41 -8.26 1.93 12.44
N TRP A 42 -8.26 0.93 11.56
CA TRP A 42 -8.99 1.01 10.29
C TRP A 42 -10.49 1.03 10.56
N GLY A 43 -11.20 1.99 9.95
CA GLY A 43 -12.62 2.24 10.19
C GLY A 43 -12.93 3.41 11.14
N SER A 44 -11.93 4.00 11.80
CA SER A 44 -12.16 5.23 12.56
C SER A 44 -12.20 6.47 11.65
N LEU A 45 -13.10 7.41 11.94
CA LEU A 45 -13.16 8.69 11.22
C LEU A 45 -11.84 9.47 11.37
N GLY A 46 -11.21 9.41 12.55
CA GLY A 46 -9.91 10.03 12.80
C GLY A 46 -8.83 9.51 11.86
N ALA A 47 -8.70 8.18 11.73
CA ALA A 47 -7.77 7.57 10.79
C ALA A 47 -8.08 7.95 9.33
N ALA A 48 -9.36 8.10 8.98
CA ALA A 48 -9.77 8.53 7.63
C ALA A 48 -9.37 9.97 7.31
N VAL A 49 -9.48 10.88 8.28
CA VAL A 49 -8.97 12.25 8.15
C VAL A 49 -7.45 12.25 8.02
N VAL A 50 -6.73 11.41 8.78
CA VAL A 50 -5.28 11.27 8.66
C VAL A 50 -4.89 10.73 7.29
N MET A 51 -5.56 9.70 6.76
CA MET A 51 -5.31 9.19 5.40
C MET A 51 -5.49 10.27 4.34
N ALA A 52 -6.58 11.04 4.43
CA ALA A 52 -6.79 12.17 3.53
C ALA A 52 -5.65 13.19 3.63
N ALA A 53 -5.22 13.53 4.85
CA ALA A 53 -4.11 14.43 5.09
C ALA A 53 -2.77 13.91 4.54
N VAL A 54 -2.51 12.60 4.65
CA VAL A 54 -1.34 11.94 4.07
C VAL A 54 -1.32 12.13 2.56
N TRP A 55 -2.42 11.84 1.85
CA TRP A 55 -2.44 12.04 0.39
C TRP A 55 -2.37 13.50 -0.04
N MET A 56 -2.85 14.44 0.78
CA MET A 56 -2.65 15.87 0.53
C MET A 56 -1.20 16.31 0.73
N ALA A 57 -0.55 15.81 1.79
CA ALA A 57 0.82 16.17 2.14
C ALA A 57 1.86 15.51 1.23
N PHE A 58 1.62 14.26 0.84
CA PHE A 58 2.48 13.46 -0.02
C PHE A 58 1.83 13.30 -1.40
N SER A 59 1.48 14.43 -2.03
CA SER A 59 0.80 14.43 -3.32
C SER A 59 1.58 13.63 -4.36
N GLY A 60 0.86 12.79 -5.11
CA GLY A 60 1.43 11.88 -6.08
C GLY A 60 1.96 10.56 -5.48
N ALA A 61 2.07 10.42 -4.15
CA ALA A 61 2.45 9.17 -3.51
C ALA A 61 1.27 8.20 -3.40
N HIS A 62 1.54 6.90 -3.53
CA HIS A 62 0.56 5.84 -3.36
C HIS A 62 0.37 5.48 -1.89
N VAL A 63 1.46 5.53 -1.11
CA VAL A 63 1.59 5.33 0.35
C VAL A 63 1.11 3.97 0.90
N LEU A 64 0.35 3.24 0.10
CA LEU A 64 -0.20 1.92 0.38
C LEU A 64 0.16 0.96 -0.77
N PRO A 65 0.69 -0.24 -0.45
CA PRO A 65 0.99 -1.26 -1.43
C PRO A 65 -0.20 -1.66 -2.29
N VAL A 66 -1.38 -1.86 -1.71
CA VAL A 66 -2.57 -2.25 -2.47
C VAL A 66 -2.91 -1.22 -3.55
N ILE A 67 -2.70 0.07 -3.27
CA ILE A 67 -2.89 1.16 -4.23
C ILE A 67 -1.81 1.13 -5.31
N THR A 68 -0.58 0.82 -4.93
CA THR A 68 0.52 0.67 -5.88
C THR A 68 0.29 -0.49 -6.85
N TRP A 69 -0.22 -1.62 -6.37
CA TRP A 69 -0.65 -2.73 -7.23
C TRP A 69 -1.79 -2.32 -8.17
N MET A 70 -2.75 -1.51 -7.72
CA MET A 70 -3.78 -0.97 -8.62
C MET A 70 -3.17 -0.13 -9.75
N HIS A 71 -2.25 0.78 -9.43
CA HIS A 71 -1.55 1.55 -10.45
C HIS A 71 -0.79 0.65 -11.44
N MET A 72 -0.07 -0.36 -10.94
CA MET A 72 0.62 -1.35 -11.79
C MET A 72 -0.36 -2.05 -12.73
N MET A 73 -1.52 -2.46 -12.23
CA MET A 73 -2.52 -3.21 -12.99
C MET A 73 -3.30 -2.36 -13.99
N THR A 74 -3.42 -1.05 -13.74
CA THR A 74 -4.12 -0.09 -14.63
C THR A 74 -3.20 0.65 -15.59
N GLY A 75 -1.88 0.56 -15.39
CA GLY A 75 -0.87 1.09 -16.29
C GLY A 75 -0.64 0.20 -17.53
N ASP A 76 0.39 0.51 -18.30
CA ASP A 76 0.82 -0.36 -19.39
C ASP A 76 1.47 -1.63 -18.82
N LEU A 77 0.76 -2.77 -18.91
CA LEU A 77 1.23 -4.05 -18.38
C LEU A 77 2.44 -4.60 -19.13
N ALA A 78 2.71 -4.15 -20.36
CA ALA A 78 3.88 -4.55 -21.13
C ALA A 78 5.12 -3.69 -20.81
N ASP A 79 4.95 -2.56 -20.12
CA ASP A 79 6.01 -1.60 -19.86
C ASP A 79 6.76 -1.90 -18.55
N ALA A 80 7.84 -2.67 -18.68
CA ALA A 80 8.70 -3.03 -17.54
C ALA A 80 9.37 -1.80 -16.90
N GLU A 81 9.80 -0.81 -17.69
CA GLU A 81 10.64 0.30 -17.23
C GLU A 81 9.82 1.51 -16.76
N GLY A 82 8.67 1.79 -17.39
CA GLY A 82 7.81 2.92 -17.05
C GLY A 82 6.67 2.60 -16.10
N ASN A 83 6.25 1.33 -15.97
CA ASN A 83 5.18 0.92 -15.07
C ASN A 83 5.67 -0.01 -13.95
N TRP A 84 6.24 -1.16 -14.29
CA TRP A 84 6.59 -2.17 -13.28
C TRP A 84 7.73 -1.74 -12.36
N MET A 85 8.85 -1.27 -12.91
CA MET A 85 10.04 -0.92 -12.13
C MET A 85 9.79 0.27 -11.17
N PRO A 86 9.21 1.40 -11.61
CA PRO A 86 8.99 2.54 -10.71
C PRO A 86 8.01 2.18 -9.60
N ASN A 87 6.91 1.49 -9.90
CA ASN A 87 5.96 1.07 -8.88
C ASN A 87 6.54 0.00 -7.94
N GLY A 88 7.37 -0.92 -8.44
CA GLY A 88 8.12 -1.86 -7.62
C GLY A 88 9.03 -1.15 -6.62
N MET A 89 9.72 -0.08 -7.04
CA MET A 89 10.52 0.74 -6.13
C MET A 89 9.68 1.47 -5.07
N ARG A 90 8.45 1.86 -5.41
CA ARG A 90 7.51 2.47 -4.46
C ARG A 90 7.05 1.47 -3.42
N LEU A 91 6.79 0.22 -3.81
CA LEU A 91 6.50 -0.86 -2.86
C LEU A 91 7.65 -1.05 -1.87
N LEU A 92 8.91 -1.07 -2.34
CA LEU A 92 10.08 -1.16 -1.46
C LEU A 92 10.19 0.05 -0.52
N ALA A 93 9.97 1.26 -1.04
CA ALA A 93 9.96 2.49 -0.25
C ALA A 93 8.89 2.47 0.85
N GLN A 94 7.70 1.91 0.58
CA GLN A 94 6.64 1.75 1.56
C GLN A 94 7.04 0.77 2.67
N ILE A 95 7.70 -0.35 2.34
CA ILE A 95 8.26 -1.29 3.33
C ILE A 95 9.24 -0.56 4.26
N VAL A 96 10.12 0.29 3.71
CA VAL A 96 11.06 1.09 4.51
C VAL A 96 10.32 2.05 5.45
N GLY A 97 9.30 2.76 4.95
CA GLY A 97 8.47 3.65 5.78
C GLY A 97 7.78 2.92 6.93
N ALA A 98 7.17 1.76 6.63
CA ALA A 98 6.52 0.92 7.64
C ALA A 98 7.53 0.35 8.66
N LEU A 99 8.72 -0.05 8.23
CA LEU A 99 9.78 -0.52 9.11
C LEU A 99 10.22 0.55 10.10
N LEU A 100 10.39 1.80 9.65
CA LEU A 100 10.71 2.91 10.53
C LEU A 100 9.61 3.15 11.58
N ALA A 101 8.34 2.97 11.21
CA ALA A 101 7.22 3.07 12.15
C ALA A 101 7.25 1.94 13.19
N ILE A 102 7.50 0.70 12.77
CA ILE A 102 7.63 -0.45 13.68
C ILE A 102 8.78 -0.24 14.66
N LEU A 103 9.96 0.15 14.16
CA LEU A 103 11.12 0.43 15.01
C LEU A 103 10.85 1.52 16.04
N MET A 104 10.11 2.56 15.66
CA MET A 104 9.69 3.61 16.59
C MET A 104 8.68 3.07 17.63
N MET A 105 7.64 2.36 17.20
CA MET A 105 6.58 1.85 18.09
C MET A 105 7.08 0.79 19.07
N THR A 106 8.12 0.03 18.69
CA THR A 106 8.73 -1.03 19.51
C THR A 106 9.91 -0.53 20.34
N GLU A 107 10.21 0.78 20.32
CA GLU A 107 11.40 1.35 20.96
C GLU A 107 12.69 0.61 20.55
N MET A 108 12.85 0.38 19.24
CA MET A 108 13.94 -0.40 18.63
C MET A 108 14.00 -1.85 19.13
N GLY A 109 12.84 -2.47 19.38
CA GLY A 109 12.70 -3.85 19.87
C GLY A 109 12.80 -4.00 21.40
N ALA A 110 12.78 -2.91 22.16
CA ALA A 110 12.70 -2.96 23.62
C ALA A 110 11.30 -3.35 24.13
N ILE A 111 10.26 -3.13 23.30
CA ILE A 111 8.88 -3.54 23.55
C ILE A 111 8.50 -4.60 22.51
N GLU A 112 7.90 -5.70 22.98
CA GLU A 112 7.34 -6.74 22.11
C GLU A 112 6.30 -6.15 21.16
N SER A 113 6.36 -6.55 19.88
CA SER A 113 5.45 -6.06 18.88
C SER A 113 4.21 -6.94 18.82
N THR A 114 3.01 -6.35 18.76
CA THR A 114 1.79 -7.12 18.42
C THR A 114 1.85 -7.66 16.99
N TRP A 115 2.80 -7.20 16.18
CA TRP A 115 3.01 -7.60 14.79
C TRP A 115 3.62 -9.00 14.64
N ASP A 116 4.25 -9.53 15.69
CA ASP A 116 4.65 -10.93 15.79
C ASP A 116 3.43 -11.87 15.86
N GLN A 117 2.24 -11.32 16.17
CA GLN A 117 0.97 -12.05 16.19
C GLN A 117 0.22 -11.97 14.85
N VAL A 118 0.64 -11.08 13.93
CA VAL A 118 0.05 -10.88 12.59
C VAL A 118 0.80 -11.70 11.57
N GLN A 119 1.17 -12.92 11.94
CA GLN A 119 1.85 -13.86 11.06
C GLN A 119 0.81 -14.91 10.62
N PRO A 120 -0.24 -14.55 9.85
CA PRO A 120 -1.00 -15.58 9.20
C PRO A 120 -0.04 -16.16 8.16
N GLY A 121 0.41 -17.39 8.39
CA GLY A 121 0.93 -18.19 7.29
C GLY A 121 0.00 -18.02 6.08
N PHE A 122 0.56 -17.92 4.88
CA PHE A 122 -0.21 -17.60 3.69
C PHE A 122 -1.34 -18.61 3.50
N ASP A 123 -2.57 -18.16 3.68
CA ASP A 123 -3.76 -18.86 3.25
C ASP A 123 -4.35 -18.08 2.08
N ALA A 124 -4.36 -18.71 0.91
CA ALA A 124 -4.90 -18.06 -0.26
C ALA A 124 -6.39 -17.75 -0.02
N PRO A 125 -6.88 -16.55 -0.38
CA PRO A 125 -8.28 -16.24 -0.22
C PRO A 125 -9.12 -17.27 -0.97
N ASP A 126 -10.21 -17.71 -0.33
CA ASP A 126 -11.17 -18.56 -1.01
C ASP A 126 -11.81 -17.82 -2.21
N ALA A 127 -12.55 -18.54 -3.04
CA ALA A 127 -13.14 -17.96 -4.24
C ALA A 127 -14.02 -16.73 -3.95
N TRP A 128 -14.72 -16.71 -2.81
CA TRP A 128 -15.60 -15.60 -2.46
C TRP A 128 -14.82 -14.40 -1.91
N GLY A 129 -13.83 -14.64 -1.05
CA GLY A 129 -12.88 -13.65 -0.59
C GLY A 129 -12.20 -12.97 -1.78
N ALA A 130 -11.69 -13.75 -2.74
CA ALA A 130 -11.08 -13.21 -3.95
C ALA A 130 -12.05 -12.33 -4.77
N ILE A 131 -13.30 -12.75 -4.94
CA ILE A 131 -14.34 -11.95 -5.61
C ILE A 131 -14.58 -10.63 -4.87
N MET A 132 -14.66 -10.66 -3.54
CA MET A 132 -14.89 -9.47 -2.73
C MET A 132 -13.71 -8.49 -2.81
N MET A 133 -12.48 -8.98 -2.84
CA MET A 133 -11.29 -8.13 -3.04
C MET A 133 -11.28 -7.45 -4.41
N VAL A 134 -11.60 -8.20 -5.47
CA VAL A 134 -11.75 -7.64 -6.83
C VAL A 134 -12.85 -6.58 -6.85
N ALA A 135 -14.00 -6.84 -6.22
CA ALA A 135 -15.09 -5.87 -6.14
C ALA A 135 -14.68 -4.61 -5.35
N ALA A 136 -14.00 -4.77 -4.21
CA ALA A 136 -13.51 -3.65 -3.42
C ALA A 136 -12.49 -2.81 -4.19
N GLY A 137 -11.57 -3.45 -4.92
CA GLY A 137 -10.63 -2.78 -5.78
C GLY A 137 -11.30 -1.96 -6.89
N ALA A 138 -12.32 -2.53 -7.55
CA ALA A 138 -13.09 -1.82 -8.58
C ALA A 138 -13.85 -0.60 -8.02
N ILE A 139 -14.52 -0.76 -6.87
CA ILE A 139 -15.26 0.31 -6.19
C ILE A 139 -14.30 1.40 -5.76
N PHE A 140 -13.21 1.04 -5.07
CA PHE A 140 -12.21 1.99 -4.62
C PHE A 140 -11.63 2.76 -5.80
N TRP A 141 -11.19 2.08 -6.86
CA TRP A 141 -10.55 2.72 -8.00
C TRP A 141 -11.48 3.70 -8.72
N THR A 142 -12.75 3.32 -8.86
CA THR A 142 -13.79 4.20 -9.43
C THR A 142 -13.94 5.47 -8.60
N ILE A 143 -13.98 5.36 -7.26
CA ILE A 143 -14.08 6.52 -6.37
C ILE A 143 -12.81 7.36 -6.43
N HIS A 144 -11.65 6.71 -6.31
CA HIS A 144 -10.34 7.34 -6.28
C HIS A 144 -10.07 8.19 -7.52
N THR A 145 -10.38 7.66 -8.71
CA THR A 145 -10.10 8.35 -9.98
C THR A 145 -11.18 9.35 -10.39
N ARG A 146 -12.44 9.18 -9.95
CA ARG A 146 -13.55 10.06 -10.37
C ARG A 146 -13.90 11.17 -9.39
N ALA A 147 -13.59 11.02 -8.11
CA ALA A 147 -13.97 12.00 -7.10
C ALA A 147 -13.01 13.20 -7.00
N ASP A 148 -11.82 13.12 -7.61
CA ASP A 148 -10.75 14.14 -7.61
C ASP A 148 -10.54 14.80 -6.23
N SER A 149 -10.52 13.98 -5.18
CA SER A 149 -10.46 14.45 -3.81
C SER A 149 -9.72 13.45 -2.93
N ALA A 150 -8.63 13.91 -2.32
CA ALA A 150 -7.89 13.16 -1.32
C ALA A 150 -8.76 12.79 -0.10
N TRP A 151 -9.75 13.61 0.23
CA TRP A 151 -10.73 13.32 1.28
C TRP A 151 -11.60 12.12 0.94
N VAL A 152 -12.19 12.12 -0.25
CA VAL A 152 -13.07 11.04 -0.69
C VAL A 152 -12.27 9.75 -0.86
N THR A 153 -11.04 9.84 -1.39
CA THR A 153 -10.11 8.70 -1.47
C THR A 153 -9.78 8.15 -0.08
N GLY A 154 -9.43 9.02 0.88
CA GLY A 154 -9.17 8.66 2.26
C GLY A 154 -10.36 7.94 2.89
N PHE A 155 -11.58 8.46 2.73
CA PHE A 155 -12.77 7.80 3.26
C PHE A 155 -13.06 6.46 2.59
N ALA A 156 -12.87 6.36 1.27
CA ALA A 156 -13.09 5.14 0.52
C ALA A 156 -12.13 4.03 0.95
N VAL A 157 -10.83 4.31 1.07
CA VAL A 157 -9.86 3.30 1.50
C VAL A 157 -10.17 2.81 2.91
N MET A 158 -10.57 3.70 3.82
CA MET A 158 -10.91 3.30 5.18
C MET A 158 -12.16 2.43 5.25
N ALA A 159 -13.17 2.73 4.41
CA ALA A 159 -14.40 1.96 4.35
C ALA A 159 -14.19 0.56 3.75
N LEU A 160 -13.21 0.42 2.84
CA LEU A 160 -12.94 -0.82 2.10
C LEU A 160 -11.74 -1.60 2.64
N ALA A 161 -11.03 -1.09 3.64
CA ALA A 161 -9.75 -1.62 4.09
C ALA A 161 -9.77 -3.10 4.45
N GLY A 162 -10.79 -3.54 5.20
CA GLY A 162 -10.94 -4.95 5.56
C GLY A 162 -11.15 -5.85 4.34
N THR A 163 -11.98 -5.43 3.39
CA THR A 163 -12.21 -6.17 2.15
C THR A 163 -11.02 -6.12 1.20
N MET A 164 -10.09 -5.18 1.37
CA MET A 164 -8.89 -5.02 0.55
C MET A 164 -7.65 -5.71 1.14
N GLY A 165 -7.81 -6.60 2.13
CA GLY A 165 -6.70 -7.36 2.72
C GLY A 165 -5.84 -6.56 3.70
N MET A 166 -6.29 -5.39 4.17
CA MET A 166 -5.52 -4.58 5.12
C MET A 166 -5.90 -4.85 6.57
N THR A 167 -6.76 -5.83 6.83
CA THR A 167 -7.21 -6.19 8.18
C THR A 167 -7.52 -7.68 8.25
N TYR A 168 -7.05 -8.33 9.31
CA TYR A 168 -7.14 -9.76 9.52
C TYR A 168 -7.77 -10.07 10.86
N ASP A 169 -8.70 -11.02 10.86
CA ASP A 169 -9.33 -11.51 12.08
C ASP A 169 -8.54 -12.68 12.65
N VAL A 170 -8.12 -12.53 13.91
CA VAL A 170 -7.57 -13.61 14.72
C VAL A 170 -8.73 -14.42 15.27
N MET A 171 -8.79 -15.70 14.88
CA MET A 171 -9.88 -16.61 15.20
C MET A 171 -9.53 -17.51 16.39
N ALA A 172 -10.49 -17.75 17.28
CA ALA A 172 -10.45 -18.83 18.28
C ALA A 172 -11.69 -19.73 18.09
N GLY A 173 -11.56 -20.74 17.25
CA GLY A 173 -12.71 -21.46 16.70
C GLY A 173 -13.48 -20.56 15.73
N ASP A 174 -14.80 -20.50 15.85
CA ASP A 174 -15.67 -19.69 14.96
C ASP A 174 -15.88 -18.25 15.46
N VAL A 175 -15.05 -17.77 16.40
CA VAL A 175 -15.18 -16.45 17.02
C VAL A 175 -13.93 -15.62 16.72
N VAL A 176 -14.14 -14.41 16.20
CA VAL A 176 -13.11 -13.38 16.08
C VAL A 176 -12.76 -12.88 17.48
N VAL A 177 -11.53 -13.11 17.93
CA VAL A 177 -11.04 -12.71 19.27
C VAL A 177 -10.18 -11.46 19.25
N ALA A 178 -9.58 -11.15 18.10
CA ALA A 178 -8.93 -9.89 17.84
C ALA A 178 -8.97 -9.61 16.34
N THR A 179 -8.94 -8.35 15.97
CA THR A 179 -8.78 -7.92 14.58
C THR A 179 -7.50 -7.12 14.52
N VAL A 180 -6.54 -7.56 13.71
CA VAL A 180 -5.28 -6.86 13.53
C VAL A 180 -5.20 -6.28 12.14
N SER A 181 -4.93 -4.99 12.07
CA SER A 181 -4.85 -4.28 10.81
C SER A 181 -3.42 -3.95 10.45
N THR A 182 -3.14 -3.89 9.16
CA THR A 182 -1.83 -3.61 8.58
C THR A 182 -1.95 -2.58 7.46
N THR A 183 -0.82 -2.20 6.86
CA THR A 183 -0.75 -1.50 5.58
C THR A 183 -0.38 -2.44 4.42
N GLY A 184 -0.15 -3.74 4.67
CA GLY A 184 0.52 -4.67 3.77
C GLY A 184 2.04 -4.49 3.77
N ALA A 185 2.53 -3.25 3.78
CA ALA A 185 3.95 -2.94 4.00
C ALA A 185 4.38 -3.24 5.44
N GLY A 186 3.46 -3.10 6.40
CA GLY A 186 3.67 -3.42 7.81
C GLY A 186 4.03 -4.87 8.07
N GLU A 187 3.49 -5.82 7.30
CA GLU A 187 3.80 -7.25 7.47
C GLU A 187 5.18 -7.59 6.94
N MET A 188 5.51 -7.09 5.74
CA MET A 188 6.85 -7.24 5.18
C MET A 188 7.90 -6.59 6.10
N ALA A 189 7.58 -5.43 6.66
CA ALA A 189 8.44 -4.74 7.61
C ALA A 189 8.60 -5.48 8.95
N SER A 190 7.53 -6.07 9.49
CA SER A 190 7.61 -6.86 10.72
C SER A 190 8.41 -8.15 10.53
N SER A 191 8.25 -8.82 9.38
CA SER A 191 9.09 -9.96 8.99
C SER A 191 10.58 -9.58 8.96
N ILE A 192 10.92 -8.44 8.36
CA ILE A 192 12.31 -7.95 8.32
C ILE A 192 12.83 -7.65 9.72
N ALA A 193 12.03 -6.99 10.57
CA ALA A 193 12.39 -6.69 11.95
C ALA A 193 12.58 -7.96 12.81
N SER A 194 11.92 -9.05 12.46
CA SER A 194 11.99 -10.36 13.12
C SER A 194 12.97 -11.35 12.43
N SER A 195 14.04 -10.85 11.82
CA SER A 195 15.08 -11.66 11.15
C SER A 195 14.59 -12.49 9.95
N GLY A 196 13.55 -12.02 9.25
CA GLY A 196 13.00 -12.64 8.05
C GLY A 196 12.01 -13.78 8.34
N HIS A 197 11.40 -13.79 9.53
CA HIS A 197 10.40 -14.79 9.89
C HIS A 197 9.24 -14.77 8.89
N GLU A 198 8.92 -15.94 8.31
CA GLU A 198 7.81 -16.14 7.36
C GLU A 198 7.76 -15.18 6.16
N VAL A 199 8.89 -14.58 5.78
CA VAL A 199 8.96 -13.56 4.71
C VAL A 199 8.35 -14.05 3.38
N ALA A 200 8.48 -15.34 3.07
CA ALA A 200 7.93 -15.91 1.84
C ALA A 200 6.39 -16.00 1.87
N ALA A 201 5.80 -16.37 3.01
CA ALA A 201 4.36 -16.44 3.17
C ALA A 201 3.74 -15.03 3.15
N ILE A 202 4.35 -14.09 3.87
CA ILE A 202 3.91 -12.70 3.90
C ILE A 202 4.00 -12.08 2.50
N ALA A 203 5.11 -12.31 1.78
CA ALA A 203 5.24 -11.83 0.41
C ALA A 203 4.16 -12.40 -0.52
N GLN A 204 3.78 -13.67 -0.36
CA GLN A 204 2.70 -14.29 -1.13
C GLN A 204 1.35 -13.64 -0.86
N ALA A 205 0.98 -13.46 0.43
CA ALA A 205 -0.27 -12.78 0.82
C ALA A 205 -0.33 -11.38 0.23
N TRP A 206 0.73 -10.60 0.46
CA TRP A 206 0.86 -9.23 0.00
C TRP A 206 0.77 -9.07 -1.52
N ILE A 207 1.36 -10.00 -2.29
CA ILE A 207 1.25 -10.02 -3.75
C ILE A 207 -0.17 -10.38 -4.18
N VAL A 208 -0.76 -11.45 -3.61
CA VAL A 208 -2.08 -11.92 -4.02
C VAL A 208 -3.16 -10.89 -3.72
N ASP A 209 -3.13 -10.28 -2.54
CA ASP A 209 -4.09 -9.26 -2.12
C ASP A 209 -4.01 -8.02 -2.99
N GLY A 210 -2.78 -7.57 -3.25
CA GLY A 210 -2.49 -6.48 -4.17
C GLY A 210 -2.99 -6.75 -5.59
N LEU A 211 -2.70 -7.93 -6.14
CA LEU A 211 -3.12 -8.32 -7.48
C LEU A 211 -4.65 -8.44 -7.60
N LEU A 212 -5.34 -9.01 -6.62
CA LEU A 212 -6.80 -9.12 -6.64
C LEU A 212 -7.47 -7.74 -6.62
N CYS A 213 -7.02 -6.85 -5.75
CA CYS A 213 -7.50 -5.47 -5.74
C CYS A 213 -7.15 -4.73 -7.03
N GLY A 214 -5.95 -4.95 -7.58
CA GLY A 214 -5.51 -4.38 -8.85
C GLY A 214 -6.28 -4.90 -10.07
N LEU A 215 -6.67 -6.17 -10.08
CA LEU A 215 -7.59 -6.72 -11.09
C LEU A 215 -8.95 -6.02 -11.03
N GLY A 216 -9.45 -5.73 -9.82
CA GLY A 216 -10.63 -4.89 -9.62
C GLY A 216 -10.48 -3.51 -10.25
N ALA A 217 -9.38 -2.82 -9.98
CA ALA A 217 -9.07 -1.52 -10.57
C ALA A 217 -9.00 -1.58 -12.10
N LEU A 218 -8.35 -2.60 -12.67
CA LEU A 218 -8.30 -2.83 -14.12
C LEU A 218 -9.70 -3.04 -14.71
N VAL A 219 -10.56 -3.82 -14.04
CA VAL A 219 -11.96 -3.99 -14.46
C VAL A 219 -12.67 -2.65 -14.47
N ALA A 220 -12.50 -1.81 -13.44
CA ALA A 220 -13.12 -0.48 -13.40
C ALA A 220 -12.68 0.40 -14.59
N VAL A 221 -11.39 0.40 -14.95
CA VAL A 221 -10.88 1.12 -16.12
C VAL A 221 -11.48 0.58 -17.42
N LYS A 222 -11.54 -0.75 -17.59
CA LYS A 222 -12.09 -1.37 -18.80
C LYS A 222 -13.59 -1.16 -18.95
N VAL A 223 -14.33 -1.14 -17.85
CA VAL A 223 -15.76 -0.77 -17.88
C VAL A 223 -15.94 0.68 -18.32
N ASP A 224 -15.08 1.60 -17.86
CA ASP A 224 -15.11 3.02 -18.25
C ASP A 224 -14.82 3.21 -19.75
N GLU A 225 -13.83 2.48 -20.29
CA GLU A 225 -13.50 2.51 -21.73
C GLU A 225 -14.64 2.01 -22.64
N MET A 226 -15.59 1.23 -22.11
CA MET A 226 -16.68 0.62 -22.86
C MET A 226 -17.96 1.47 -22.93
N VAL A 227 -18.06 2.55 -22.15
CA VAL A 227 -19.23 3.43 -22.05
C VAL A 227 -19.01 4.72 -22.82
#